data_AF-A0AAJ2LN77-F1
#
_entry.id   AF-A0AAJ2LN77-F1
#
_cell.length_a   1.000
_cell.length_b   1.000
_cell.length_c   1.000
_cell.angle_alpha   90.00
_cell.angle_beta   90.00
_cell.angle_gamma   90.00
#
_symmetry.space_group_name_H-M   'P 1'
#
loop_
_entity.id
_entity.type
_entity.pdbx_description
1 polymer ?
#
loop_
_entity_poly.entity_id
_entity_poly.type
_entity_poly.pdbx_seq_one_letter_code
_entity_poly.pdbx_strand_id
1 'polypeptide(L)'
;ISVEHGDALCTDDTDYQRFRSIIRSKFVLTPLLKTPLILRRAIANYARQKSKQSHQLKASYIMDVNAEEVKNRLTEHDVLLHGHTHRPALHSHDDGKKRYVLGDWRDDKTNDCGEAVIALFDEEHGLQLIDWKF
;
A
#
# COMPACT_ATOMS: atom_id res chain seq x y z
N ILE A 1 -1.37 -14.78 -10.12
CA ILE A 1 -1.46 -13.84 -8.97
C ILE A 1 -0.53 -12.65 -9.23
N SER A 2 -1.01 -11.44 -8.97
CA SER A 2 -0.22 -10.20 -8.98
C SER A 2 0.00 -9.75 -7.55
N VAL A 3 1.21 -9.28 -7.24
CA VAL A 3 1.58 -8.78 -5.91
C VAL A 3 2.18 -7.39 -6.07
N GLU A 4 1.66 -6.42 -5.32
CA GLU A 4 2.18 -5.06 -5.33
C GLU A 4 1.95 -4.35 -3.99
N HIS A 5 2.60 -3.22 -3.77
CA HIS A 5 2.38 -2.47 -2.54
C HIS A 5 0.95 -1.93 -2.45
N GLY A 6 0.37 -1.46 -3.56
CA GLY A 6 -1.00 -0.92 -3.65
C GLY A 6 -1.05 0.59 -3.88
N ASP A 7 0.04 1.31 -3.64
CA ASP A 7 0.13 2.77 -3.83
C ASP A 7 -0.08 3.23 -5.28
N ALA A 8 0.25 2.38 -6.25
CA ALA A 8 0.03 2.65 -7.66
C ALA A 8 -1.45 2.64 -8.06
N LEU A 9 -2.29 1.92 -7.31
CA LEU A 9 -3.73 1.78 -7.59
C LEU A 9 -4.54 2.98 -7.09
N CYS A 10 -3.98 3.81 -6.22
CA CYS A 10 -4.63 5.01 -5.67
C CYS A 10 -4.54 6.18 -6.66
N THR A 11 -5.07 6.03 -7.88
CA THR A 11 -4.94 7.02 -8.96
C THR A 11 -5.78 8.28 -8.76
N ASP A 12 -6.81 8.21 -7.90
CA ASP A 12 -7.61 9.38 -7.52
C ASP A 12 -6.81 10.36 -6.64
N ASP A 13 -5.77 9.91 -5.94
CA ASP A 13 -4.80 10.78 -5.25
C ASP A 13 -3.75 11.32 -6.24
N THR A 14 -4.19 12.22 -7.11
CA THR A 14 -3.35 12.80 -8.16
C THR A 14 -2.09 13.51 -7.63
N ASP A 15 -2.20 14.19 -6.48
CA ASP A 15 -1.06 14.82 -5.80
C ASP A 15 -0.02 13.78 -5.37
N TYR A 16 -0.48 12.69 -4.77
CA TYR A 16 0.39 11.57 -4.41
C TYR A 16 1.00 10.93 -5.66
N GLN A 17 0.23 10.64 -6.70
CA GLN A 17 0.75 10.03 -7.94
C GLN A 17 1.80 10.93 -8.63
N ARG A 18 1.62 12.25 -8.59
CA ARG A 18 2.63 13.20 -9.08
C ARG A 18 3.92 13.13 -8.27
N PHE A 19 3.81 13.19 -6.93
CA PHE A 19 4.96 13.04 -6.04
C PHE A 19 5.68 11.70 -6.28
N ARG A 20 4.91 10.61 -6.38
CA ARG A 20 5.34 9.24 -6.65
C ARG A 20 6.20 9.16 -7.92
N SER A 21 5.73 9.77 -9.00
CA SER A 21 6.45 9.83 -10.29
C SER A 21 7.76 10.61 -10.18
N ILE A 22 7.74 11.77 -9.50
CA ILE A 22 8.93 12.60 -9.30
C ILE A 22 9.99 11.86 -8.49
N ILE A 23 9.64 11.30 -7.33
CA ILE A 23 10.62 10.72 -6.40
C ILE A 23 11.22 9.40 -6.92
N ARG A 24 10.46 8.64 -7.73
CA ARG A 24 10.93 7.40 -8.36
C ARG A 24 11.71 7.64 -9.65
N SER A 25 11.71 8.86 -10.19
CA SER A 25 12.50 9.21 -11.39
C SER A 25 14.00 9.04 -11.13
N LYS A 26 14.72 8.42 -12.07
CA LYS A 26 16.19 8.25 -11.99
C LYS A 26 16.92 9.58 -11.87
N PHE A 27 16.38 10.66 -12.46
CA PHE A 27 16.95 12.00 -12.39
C PHE A 27 16.88 12.62 -10.99
N VAL A 28 15.94 12.18 -10.15
CA VAL A 28 15.80 12.62 -8.76
C VAL A 28 16.50 11.66 -7.81
N LEU A 29 16.24 10.35 -7.96
CA LEU A 29 16.73 9.34 -7.04
C LEU A 29 18.26 9.21 -7.08
N THR A 30 18.87 9.24 -8.28
CA THR A 30 20.33 9.07 -8.42
C THR A 30 21.14 10.15 -7.69
N PRO A 31 20.89 11.47 -7.89
CA PRO A 31 21.61 12.48 -7.13
C PRO A 31 21.25 12.45 -5.64
N LEU A 32 19.98 12.21 -5.29
CA LEU A 32 19.55 12.10 -3.88
C LEU A 32 20.36 11.04 -3.13
N LEU A 33 20.55 9.86 -3.72
CA LEU A 33 21.32 8.77 -3.12
C LEU A 33 22.81 9.08 -2.94
N LYS A 34 23.36 10.02 -3.71
CA LYS A 34 24.75 10.50 -3.58
C LYS A 34 24.93 11.57 -2.51
N THR A 35 23.85 12.07 -1.91
CA THR A 35 23.93 13.08 -0.84
C THR A 35 24.26 12.47 0.54
N PRO A 36 24.86 13.26 1.46
CA PRO A 36 25.13 12.81 2.82
C PRO A 36 23.87 12.30 3.54
N LEU A 37 24.05 11.32 4.43
CA LEU A 37 22.94 10.72 5.18
C LEU A 37 22.10 11.74 5.95
N ILE A 38 22.75 12.77 6.52
CA ILE A 38 22.08 13.85 7.25
C ILE A 38 21.07 14.57 6.35
N LEU A 39 21.47 14.89 5.12
CA LEU A 39 20.60 15.56 4.16
C LEU A 39 19.44 14.67 3.73
N ARG A 40 19.70 13.38 3.43
CA ARG A 40 18.62 12.42 3.10
C ARG A 40 17.62 12.26 4.23
N ARG A 41 18.08 12.22 5.48
CA ARG A 41 17.20 12.17 6.66
C ARG A 41 16.35 13.43 6.79
N ALA A 42 16.94 14.61 6.59
CA ALA A 42 16.22 15.89 6.63
C ALA A 42 15.12 15.94 5.56
N ILE A 43 15.43 15.56 4.31
CA ILE A 43 14.47 15.49 3.20
C ILE A 43 13.34 14.50 3.53
N ALA A 44 13.67 13.32 4.03
CA ALA A 44 12.68 12.30 4.39
C ALA A 44 11.75 12.78 5.54
N ASN A 45 12.30 13.47 6.55
CA ASN A 45 11.51 14.07 7.62
C ASN A 45 10.54 15.13 7.10
N TYR A 46 11.03 16.01 6.22
CA TYR A 46 10.19 17.04 5.59
C TYR A 46 9.05 16.42 4.78
N ALA A 47 9.35 15.41 3.95
CA ALA A 47 8.35 14.69 3.17
C ALA A 47 7.30 14.01 4.05
N ARG A 48 7.70 13.36 5.15
CA ARG A 48 6.77 12.76 6.13
C ARG A 48 5.85 13.80 6.76
N GLN A 49 6.38 14.95 7.16
CA GLN A 49 5.55 16.01 7.75
C GLN A 49 4.52 16.55 6.77
N LYS A 50 4.93 16.81 5.53
CA LYS A 50 4.03 17.28 4.46
C LYS A 50 2.95 16.24 4.11
N SER A 51 3.33 14.97 4.00
CA SER A 51 2.39 13.87 3.78
C SER A 51 1.36 13.80 4.92
N LYS A 52 1.81 13.82 6.19
CA LYS A 52 0.89 13.78 7.35
C LYS A 52 -0.11 14.95 7.34
N GLN A 53 0.34 16.16 7.03
CA GLN A 53 -0.55 17.32 6.91
C GLN A 53 -1.56 17.16 5.77
N SER A 54 -1.13 16.64 4.62
CA SER A 54 -2.02 16.39 3.48
C SER A 54 -3.06 15.31 3.77
N HIS A 55 -2.67 14.20 4.41
CA HIS A 55 -3.59 13.11 4.77
C HIS A 55 -4.71 13.56 5.71
N GLN A 56 -4.44 14.49 6.62
CA GLN A 56 -5.47 15.04 7.52
C GLN A 56 -6.59 15.80 6.80
N LEU A 57 -6.32 16.31 5.60
CA LEU A 57 -7.24 17.12 4.81
C LEU A 57 -7.94 16.31 3.70
N LYS A 58 -7.52 15.07 3.46
CA LYS A 58 -8.02 14.22 2.38
C LYS A 58 -9.17 13.36 2.84
N ALA A 59 -10.18 13.22 2.00
CA ALA A 59 -11.27 12.28 2.23
C ALA A 59 -10.76 10.83 2.18
N SER A 60 -11.31 9.96 3.03
CA SER A 60 -10.88 8.56 3.15
C SER A 60 -10.90 7.80 1.82
N TYR A 61 -11.91 8.06 0.98
CA TYR A 61 -12.08 7.39 -0.31
C TYR A 61 -11.02 7.79 -1.36
N ILE A 62 -10.47 9.00 -1.30
CA ILE A 62 -9.40 9.45 -2.22
C ILE A 62 -8.10 8.66 -1.96
N MET A 63 -7.91 8.21 -0.72
CA MET A 63 -6.75 7.43 -0.29
C MET A 63 -6.97 5.91 -0.42
N ASP A 64 -8.05 5.49 -1.08
CA ASP A 64 -8.27 4.09 -1.41
C ASP A 64 -7.89 3.81 -2.87
N VAL A 65 -7.90 2.54 -3.25
CA VAL A 65 -7.61 2.13 -4.63
C VAL A 65 -8.75 2.53 -5.56
N ASN A 66 -8.41 2.96 -6.77
CA ASN A 66 -9.37 3.21 -7.83
C ASN A 66 -9.92 1.88 -8.37
N ALA A 67 -11.24 1.79 -8.52
CA ALA A 67 -11.91 0.55 -8.93
C ALA A 67 -11.56 0.12 -10.36
N GLU A 68 -11.32 1.08 -11.26
CA GLU A 68 -10.97 0.78 -12.65
C GLU A 68 -9.54 0.27 -12.77
N GLU A 69 -8.60 0.84 -12.01
CA GLU A 69 -7.22 0.33 -11.95
C GLU A 69 -7.15 -1.10 -11.41
N VAL A 70 -7.99 -1.43 -10.43
CA VAL A 70 -8.12 -2.80 -9.92
C VAL A 70 -8.62 -3.74 -11.02
N LYS A 71 -9.65 -3.36 -11.78
CA LYS A 71 -10.12 -4.16 -12.92
C LYS A 71 -9.05 -4.32 -14.00
N ASN A 72 -8.31 -3.26 -14.31
CA ASN A 72 -7.18 -3.31 -15.24
C ASN A 72 -6.16 -4.35 -14.80
N ARG A 73 -5.78 -4.35 -13.52
CA ARG A 73 -4.84 -5.33 -12.95
C ARG A 73 -5.37 -6.76 -13.01
N LEU A 74 -6.68 -6.90 -12.84
CA LEU A 74 -7.38 -8.18 -12.91
C LEU A 74 -7.64 -8.66 -14.35
N THR A 75 -7.35 -7.87 -15.39
CA THR A 75 -7.47 -8.39 -16.78
C THR A 75 -6.37 -9.40 -17.11
N GLU A 76 -5.17 -9.20 -16.58
CA GLU A 76 -4.00 -10.07 -16.80
C GLU A 76 -3.85 -11.17 -15.72
N HIS A 77 -4.58 -11.05 -14.61
CA HIS A 77 -4.40 -11.89 -13.43
C HIS A 77 -5.72 -12.18 -12.70
N ASP A 78 -5.92 -13.42 -12.25
CA ASP A 78 -7.14 -13.78 -11.51
C ASP A 78 -7.14 -13.35 -10.04
N VAL A 79 -5.95 -13.05 -9.50
CA VAL A 79 -5.76 -12.68 -8.10
C VAL A 79 -4.84 -11.48 -8.00
N LEU A 80 -5.24 -10.48 -7.24
CA LEU A 80 -4.44 -9.32 -6.85
C LEU A 80 -4.24 -9.32 -5.33
N LEU A 81 -3.00 -9.28 -4.87
CA LEU A 81 -2.62 -9.13 -3.47
C LEU A 81 -1.89 -7.80 -3.28
N HIS A 82 -2.41 -6.92 -2.43
CA HIS A 82 -1.75 -5.65 -2.12
C HIS A 82 -1.93 -5.23 -0.66
N GLY A 83 -1.22 -4.17 -0.24
CA GLY A 83 -1.41 -3.51 1.04
C GLY A 83 -1.69 -2.03 0.83
N HIS A 84 -0.88 -1.17 1.46
CA HIS A 84 -0.88 0.30 1.35
C HIS A 84 -2.10 1.01 1.96
N THR A 85 -3.31 0.50 1.76
CA THR A 85 -4.54 1.16 2.21
C THR A 85 -4.84 0.94 3.70
N HIS A 86 -4.20 -0.07 4.32
CA HIS A 86 -4.39 -0.48 5.72
C HIS A 86 -5.86 -0.88 6.03
N ARG A 87 -6.58 -1.36 5.00
CA ARG A 87 -7.97 -1.80 5.06
C ARG A 87 -8.06 -3.28 4.73
N PRO A 88 -7.71 -4.19 5.66
CA PRO A 88 -7.66 -5.61 5.37
C PRO A 88 -9.03 -6.13 4.94
N ALA A 89 -9.09 -6.77 3.78
CA ALA A 89 -10.33 -7.26 3.18
C ALA A 89 -10.06 -8.25 2.04
N LEU A 90 -10.98 -9.19 1.86
CA LEU A 90 -11.10 -9.99 0.64
C LEU A 90 -12.27 -9.44 -0.18
N HIS A 91 -11.99 -8.99 -1.41
CA HIS A 91 -13.01 -8.60 -2.38
C HIS A 91 -13.11 -9.66 -3.48
N SER A 92 -14.34 -10.13 -3.71
CA SER A 92 -14.68 -11.01 -4.84
C SER A 92 -15.23 -10.17 -5.98
N HIS A 93 -14.83 -10.50 -7.21
CA HIS A 93 -15.33 -9.90 -8.45
C HIS A 93 -16.19 -10.92 -9.23
N ASP A 94 -17.10 -10.42 -10.07
CA ASP A 94 -18.13 -11.22 -10.76
C ASP A 94 -17.57 -12.33 -11.67
N ASP A 95 -16.32 -12.20 -12.12
CA ASP A 95 -15.60 -13.16 -12.96
C ASP A 95 -14.82 -14.21 -12.16
N GLY A 96 -15.08 -14.32 -10.85
CA GLY A 96 -14.40 -15.24 -9.94
C GLY A 96 -13.03 -14.76 -9.48
N LYS A 97 -12.62 -13.55 -9.90
CA LYS A 97 -11.33 -12.95 -9.51
C LYS A 97 -11.38 -12.38 -8.11
N LYS A 98 -10.21 -12.29 -7.48
CA LYS A 98 -10.09 -11.92 -6.07
C LYS A 98 -9.06 -10.83 -5.85
N ARG A 99 -9.39 -9.88 -4.98
CA ARG A 99 -8.46 -8.86 -4.46
C ARG A 99 -8.30 -9.03 -2.96
N TYR A 100 -7.10 -9.36 -2.53
CA TYR A 100 -6.70 -9.48 -1.13
C TYR A 100 -5.96 -8.22 -0.70
N VAL A 101 -6.44 -7.60 0.38
CA VAL A 101 -5.82 -6.42 0.98
C VAL A 101 -5.22 -6.81 2.33
N LEU A 102 -3.92 -6.59 2.48
CA LEU A 102 -3.18 -6.82 3.73
C LEU A 102 -3.44 -5.71 4.75
N GLY A 103 -3.37 -6.07 6.03
CA GLY A 103 -3.39 -5.12 7.13
C GLY A 103 -2.02 -4.50 7.40
N ASP A 104 -2.00 -3.39 8.13
CA ASP A 104 -0.79 -2.89 8.76
C ASP A 104 -0.49 -3.62 10.07
N TRP A 105 0.75 -3.51 10.51
CA TRP A 105 1.22 -4.07 11.77
C TRP A 105 0.94 -3.06 12.87
N ARG A 106 0.17 -3.47 13.88
CA ARG A 106 -0.24 -2.60 14.98
C ARG A 106 0.23 -3.17 16.30
N ASP A 107 0.83 -2.31 17.12
CA ASP A 107 1.11 -2.62 18.52
C ASP A 107 -0.16 -2.36 19.33
N ASP A 108 -0.68 -3.40 19.99
CA ASP A 108 -1.64 -3.24 21.07
C ASP A 108 -0.88 -3.02 22.38
N LYS A 109 -0.61 -1.74 22.65
CA LYS A 109 0.06 -1.31 23.88
C LYS A 109 -0.70 -1.64 25.16
N THR A 110 -1.98 -2.02 25.07
CA THR A 110 -2.77 -2.37 26.25
C THR A 110 -2.55 -3.83 26.66
N ASN A 111 -2.25 -4.71 25.71
CA ASN A 111 -2.10 -6.15 25.95
C ASN A 111 -0.67 -6.66 25.76
N ASP A 112 0.31 -5.76 25.56
CA ASP A 112 1.72 -6.09 25.28
C ASP A 112 1.86 -7.12 24.15
N CYS A 113 1.02 -6.99 23.13
CA CYS A 113 0.99 -7.86 21.96
C CYS A 113 0.91 -7.05 20.67
N GLY A 114 1.40 -7.59 19.58
CA GLY A 114 1.23 -7.06 18.24
C GLY A 114 0.18 -7.82 17.46
N GLU A 115 -0.51 -7.15 16.55
CA GLU A 115 -1.45 -7.76 15.60
C GLU A 115 -1.14 -7.35 14.16
N ALA A 116 -1.39 -8.26 13.22
CA ALA A 116 -1.31 -7.99 11.79
C ALA A 116 -2.25 -8.92 11.02
N VAL A 117 -2.81 -8.44 9.90
CA VAL A 117 -3.50 -9.29 8.93
C VAL A 117 -2.53 -9.66 7.82
N ILE A 118 -2.12 -10.93 7.79
CA ILE A 118 -1.16 -11.46 6.82
C ILE A 118 -1.86 -12.27 5.74
N ALA A 119 -1.18 -12.51 4.61
CA ALA A 119 -1.61 -13.51 3.64
C ALA A 119 -0.78 -14.79 3.80
N LEU A 120 -1.46 -15.93 3.92
CA LEU A 120 -0.86 -17.26 3.94
C LEU A 120 -1.30 -18.02 2.69
N PHE A 121 -0.36 -18.73 2.08
CA PHE A 121 -0.66 -19.63 0.97
C PHE A 121 -0.25 -21.05 1.37
N ASP A 122 -1.20 -21.99 1.23
CA ASP A 122 -0.93 -23.43 1.34
C ASP A 122 -1.67 -24.20 0.24
N GLU A 123 -1.25 -25.44 -0.02
CA GLU A 123 -1.79 -26.26 -1.12
C GLU A 123 -3.23 -26.75 -0.86
N GLU A 124 -3.64 -26.86 0.40
CA GLU A 124 -4.97 -27.39 0.78
C GLU A 124 -6.05 -26.32 0.68
N HIS A 125 -5.74 -25.09 1.09
CA HIS A 125 -6.71 -24.01 1.24
C HIS A 125 -6.47 -22.82 0.28
N GLY A 126 -5.35 -22.81 -0.44
CA GLY A 126 -4.97 -21.70 -1.31
C GLY A 126 -4.57 -20.45 -0.51
N LEU A 127 -4.80 -19.27 -1.10
CA LEU A 127 -4.45 -17.99 -0.48
C LEU A 127 -5.53 -17.52 0.49
N GLN A 128 -5.15 -17.22 1.73
CA GLN A 128 -6.03 -16.77 2.81
C GLN A 128 -5.48 -15.52 3.50
N LEU A 129 -6.38 -14.70 4.07
CA LEU A 129 -6.00 -13.67 5.04
C LEU A 129 -6.17 -14.23 6.45
N ILE A 130 -5.16 -14.02 7.30
CA ILE A 130 -5.12 -14.54 8.67
C ILE A 130 -4.78 -13.41 9.63
N ASP A 131 -5.52 -13.33 10.74
CA ASP A 131 -5.17 -12.51 11.88
C ASP A 131 -4.01 -13.17 12.65
N TRP A 132 -2.84 -12.55 12.59
CA TRP A 132 -1.65 -12.95 13.31
C TRP A 132 -1.50 -12.12 14.58
N LYS A 133 -1.25 -12.79 15.71
CA LYS A 133 -0.83 -12.15 16.97
C LYS A 133 0.60 -12.56 17.35
N PHE A 134 1.42 -11.60 17.76
CA PHE A 134 2.82 -11.82 18.15
C PHE A 134 3.19 -11.09 19.45
#